data_AF-A0A7T5RYZ0-F1
#
_entry.id   AF-A0A7T5RYZ0-F1
#
_cell.length_a   1.000
_cell.length_b   1.000
_cell.length_c   1.000
_cell.angle_alpha   90.00
_cell.angle_beta   90.00
_cell.angle_gamma   90.00
#
_symmetry.space_group_name_H-M   'P 1'
#
loop_
_entity.id
_entity.type
_entity.pdbx_description
1 polymer ?
#
loop_
_entity_poly.entity_id
_entity_poly.type
_entity_poly.pdbx_seq_one_letter_code
_entity_poly.pdbx_strand_id
1 'polypeptide(L)' 'MRKKYWKILGSILALPLGIFIFIYGGYDDSPGAQLLGFIIFGSGVVGLIRSRKKSV' A
#
# COMPACT_ATOMS: atom_id res chain seq x y z
N MET A 1 -16.67 1.63 15.61
CA MET A 1 -16.53 0.51 14.64
C MET A 1 -16.19 0.94 13.20
N ARG A 2 -16.76 2.03 12.64
CA ARG A 2 -16.48 2.51 11.26
C ARG A 2 -14.98 2.67 10.91
N LYS A 3 -14.16 3.24 11.81
CA LYS A 3 -12.74 3.54 11.53
C LYS A 3 -11.85 2.31 11.23
N LYS A 4 -12.26 1.09 11.61
CA LYS A 4 -11.48 -0.15 11.35
C LYS A 4 -11.58 -0.57 9.88
N TYR A 5 -12.79 -0.56 9.33
CA TYR A 5 -13.05 -0.94 7.93
C TYR A 5 -12.39 0.01 6.93
N TRP A 6 -12.40 1.32 7.21
CA TRP A 6 -11.72 2.32 6.38
C TRP A 6 -10.21 2.13 6.33
N LYS A 7 -9.59 1.70 7.44
CA LYS A 7 -8.16 1.37 7.48
C LYS A 7 -7.85 0.15 6.64
N ILE A 8 -8.65 -0.90 6.75
CA ILE A 8 -8.49 -2.12 5.95
C ILE A 8 -8.68 -1.80 4.46
N LEU A 9 -9.73 -1.07 4.11
CA LEU A 9 -10.01 -0.65 2.74
C LEU A 9 -8.85 0.18 2.15
N GLY A 10 -8.36 1.16 2.90
CA GLY A 10 -7.20 1.96 2.50
C GLY A 10 -5.94 1.11 2.29
N SER A 11 -5.68 0.12 3.16
CA SER A 11 -4.55 -0.79 2.99
C SER A 11 -4.71 -1.72 1.79
N ILE A 12 -5.91 -2.18 1.48
CA ILE A 12 -6.20 -2.99 0.28
C ILE A 12 -5.97 -2.15 -0.98
N LEU A 13 -6.42 -0.89 -1.01
CA LEU A 13 -6.22 0.02 -2.14
C LEU A 13 -4.76 0.43 -2.34
N ALA A 14 -3.98 0.53 -1.27
CA ALA A 14 -2.55 0.85 -1.33
C ALA A 14 -1.73 -0.24 -2.05
N LEU A 15 -2.16 -1.51 -2.04
CA LEU A 15 -1.45 -2.59 -2.72
C LEU A 15 -1.43 -2.43 -4.26
N PRO A 16 -2.57 -2.42 -4.98
CA PRO A 16 -2.58 -2.24 -6.42
C PRO A 16 -2.05 -0.86 -6.82
N LEU A 17 -2.29 0.19 -6.02
CA LEU A 17 -1.80 1.53 -6.31
C LEU A 17 -0.26 1.62 -6.19
N GLY A 18 0.34 0.99 -5.17
CA GLY A 18 1.79 0.92 -5.04
C GLY A 18 2.44 0.12 -6.17
N ILE A 19 1.85 -1.02 -6.56
CA ILE A 19 2.31 -1.81 -7.71
C ILE A 19 2.23 -1.00 -9.00
N PHE A 20 1.10 -0.32 -9.23
CA PHE A 20 0.90 0.52 -10.42
C PHE A 20 1.97 1.62 -10.52
N ILE A 21 2.20 2.37 -9.45
CA ILE A 21 3.20 3.44 -9.42
C ILE A 21 4.62 2.87 -9.60
N PHE A 22 4.92 1.71 -9.02
CA PHE A 22 6.22 1.06 -9.18
C PHE A 22 6.48 0.67 -10.64
N ILE A 23 5.51 0.03 -11.30
CA ILE A 23 5.63 -0.39 -12.70
C ILE A 23 5.73 0.84 -13.62
N TYR A 24 4.85 1.83 -13.44
CA TYR A 24 4.85 3.02 -14.28
C TYR A 24 6.10 3.88 -14.06
N GLY A 25 6.59 3.96 -12.82
CA GLY A 25 7.85 4.61 -12.50
C GLY A 25 9.06 3.90 -13.12
N GLY A 26 9.00 2.57 -13.27
CA GLY A 26 10.01 1.83 -14.03
C GLY A 26 9.92 2.05 -15.53
N TYR A 27 8.71 2.21 -16.08
CA TYR A 27 8.52 2.56 -17.50
C TYR A 27 9.04 3.96 -17.83
N ASP A 28 8.94 4.89 -16.88
CA ASP A 28 9.40 6.28 -16.99
C ASP A 28 10.86 6.48 -16.54
N ASP A 29 11.63 5.40 -16.31
CA ASP A 29 13.01 5.45 -15.78
C ASP A 29 13.18 6.38 -14.56
N SER A 30 12.12 6.47 -13.74
CA SER A 30 11.98 7.40 -12.62
C SER A 30 12.20 6.66 -11.30
N PRO A 31 13.44 6.64 -10.74
CA PRO A 31 13.75 5.90 -9.51
C PRO A 31 12.96 6.40 -8.30
N GLY A 32 12.60 7.69 -8.28
CA GLY A 32 11.75 8.27 -7.23
C GLY A 32 10.33 7.70 -7.24
N ALA A 33 9.75 7.50 -8.43
CA ALA A 33 8.42 6.91 -8.58
C ALA A 33 8.43 5.44 -8.16
N GLN A 34 9.48 4.68 -8.52
CA GLN A 34 9.65 3.32 -8.03
C GLN A 34 9.74 3.26 -6.49
N LEU A 35 10.54 4.13 -5.87
CA LEU A 35 10.64 4.18 -4.40
C LEU A 35 9.29 4.52 -3.76
N LEU A 36 8.54 5.47 -4.31
CA LEU A 36 7.19 5.81 -3.84
C LEU A 36 6.24 4.62 -3.96
N GLY A 37 6.22 3.93 -5.10
CA GLY A 37 5.41 2.73 -5.31
C GLY A 37 5.71 1.64 -4.28
N PHE A 38 6.99 1.43 -3.99
CA PHE A 38 7.44 0.47 -2.97
C PHE A 38 6.97 0.85 -1.56
N ILE A 39 7.13 2.12 -1.16
CA ILE A 39 6.69 2.61 0.15
C ILE A 39 5.17 2.47 0.30
N ILE A 40 4.41 2.85 -0.73
CA ILE A 40 2.95 2.78 -0.71
C ILE A 40 2.50 1.31 -0.57
N PHE A 41 3.06 0.42 -1.39
CA PHE A 41 2.78 -1.02 -1.30
C PHE A 41 3.12 -1.58 0.09
N GLY A 42 4.32 -1.30 0.59
CA GLY A 42 4.79 -1.75 1.91
C GLY A 42 3.91 -1.24 3.05
N SER A 43 3.46 0.02 2.98
CA SER A 43 2.53 0.60 3.96
C SER A 43 1.17 -0.12 3.97
N GLY A 44 0.68 -0.54 2.80
CA GLY A 44 -0.52 -1.37 2.66
C GLY A 44 -0.36 -2.74 3.32
N VAL A 45 0.75 -3.43 3.06
CA VAL A 45 1.07 -4.73 3.68
C VAL A 45 1.15 -4.61 5.20
N VAL A 46 1.93 -3.65 5.72
CA VAL A 46 2.07 -3.42 7.16
C VAL A 46 0.72 -3.06 7.80
N GLY A 47 -0.09 -2.24 7.14
CA GLY A 47 -1.44 -1.87 7.57
C GLY A 47 -2.36 -3.08 7.71
N LEU A 48 -2.33 -4.01 6.76
CA LEU A 48 -3.09 -5.26 6.81
C LEU A 48 -2.61 -6.19 7.93
N ILE A 49 -1.30 -6.40 8.08
CA ILE A 49 -0.73 -7.25 9.12
C ILE A 49 -1.11 -6.73 10.52
N ARG A 50 -0.94 -5.42 10.75
CA ARG A 50 -1.30 -4.80 12.03
C ARG A 50 -2.80 -4.86 12.31
N SER A 51 -3.63 -4.80 11.28
CA SER A 51 -5.09 -4.89 11.41
C SER A 51 -5.55 -6.29 11.81
N ARG A 52 -4.84 -7.36 11.39
CA ARG A 52 -5.12 -8.73 11.83
C ARG A 52 -4.71 -8.97 13.28
N LYS A 53 -3.52 -8.52 13.70
CA LYS A 53 -3.03 -8.68 15.09
C LYS A 53 -3.91 -8.03 16.16
N LYS A 54 -4.72 -7.03 15.79
CA LYS A 54 -5.62 -6.32 16.71
C LYS A 54 -7.01 -6.96 16.82
N SER A 55 -7.25 -8.04 16.06
CA SER A 55 -8.55 -8.72 15.99
C SER A 55 -8.54 -10.12 16.61
N VAL A 56 -7.36 -10.58 17.04
CA VAL A 56 -7.12 -11.76 17.89
C VAL A 56 -6.75 -11.23 19.27
#